data_AF-A0A821HJT9-F1
#
_entry.id   AF-A0A821HJT9-F1
#
_cell.length_a   1.000
_cell.length_b   1.000
_cell.length_c   1.000
_cell.angle_alpha   90.00
_cell.angle_beta   90.00
_cell.angle_gamma   90.00
#
_symmetry.space_group_name_H-M   'P 1'
#
loop_
_entity.id
_entity.type
_entity.pdbx_description
1 polymer ?
#
loop_
_entity_poly.entity_id
_entity_poly.type
_entity_poly.pdbx_seq_one_letter_code
_entity_poly.pdbx_strand_id
1 'polypeptide(L)'
;MFANPTKEMGSATPKQDDLFSAGDWLYWKCEYDKAREHFQAVLKQASLSASDSARCYKSMGAVEVELKNYDEALNIYNKQLGIMMASDSPSTKEDIISCYLSIGKVYWLKLDYNQAIAYHHRAPEFARAS
;
A
#
# COMPACT_ATOMS: atom_id res chain seq x y z
N MET A 1 2.69 8.66 -44.67
CA MET A 1 1.43 8.27 -44.00
C MET A 1 1.57 6.80 -43.62
N PHE A 2 1.91 6.52 -42.36
CA PHE A 2 2.02 5.14 -41.89
C PHE A 2 0.95 4.89 -40.84
N ALA A 3 0.18 3.84 -41.11
CA ALA A 3 -1.00 3.42 -40.40
C ALA A 3 -0.68 3.01 -38.95
N ASN A 4 -1.62 3.37 -38.08
CA ASN A 4 -1.71 2.97 -36.69
C ASN A 4 -2.12 1.48 -36.63
N PRO A 5 -1.35 0.56 -36.03
CA PRO A 5 -1.82 -0.78 -35.78
C PRO A 5 -2.42 -0.82 -34.37
N THR A 6 -3.72 -0.55 -34.27
CA THR A 6 -4.56 -1.10 -33.19
C THR A 6 -4.58 -2.61 -33.34
N LYS A 7 -3.63 -3.29 -32.69
CA LYS A 7 -3.65 -4.74 -32.59
C LYS A 7 -4.31 -5.09 -31.27
N GLU A 8 -5.53 -5.60 -31.40
CA GLU A 8 -6.23 -6.33 -30.36
C GLU A 8 -5.28 -7.36 -29.73
N MET A 9 -5.01 -7.22 -28.43
CA MET A 9 -4.54 -8.32 -27.61
C MET A 9 -5.69 -8.75 -26.72
N GLY A 10 -6.13 -9.98 -26.98
CA GLY A 10 -7.25 -10.62 -26.33
C GLY A 10 -7.13 -10.71 -24.81
N SER A 11 -8.32 -10.84 -24.23
CA SER A 11 -8.73 -11.39 -22.92
C SER A 11 -7.67 -12.12 -22.08
N ALA A 12 -6.61 -11.45 -21.68
CA ALA A 12 -5.87 -11.78 -20.48
C ALA A 12 -6.47 -10.94 -19.36
N THR A 13 -6.95 -11.60 -18.30
CA THR A 13 -7.22 -10.92 -17.03
C THR A 13 -6.08 -9.93 -16.78
N PRO A 14 -6.34 -8.63 -16.58
CA PRO A 14 -5.27 -7.66 -16.38
C PRO A 14 -4.41 -8.23 -15.27
N LYS A 15 -3.16 -8.60 -15.61
CA LYS A 15 -2.31 -9.31 -14.67
C LYS A 15 -2.24 -8.40 -13.46
N GLN A 16 -2.32 -8.96 -12.27
CA GLN A 16 -2.33 -8.20 -11.02
C GLN A 16 -1.25 -7.10 -10.97
N ASP A 17 -0.11 -7.35 -11.63
CA ASP A 17 1.00 -6.41 -11.88
C ASP A 17 0.62 -5.19 -12.74
N ASP A 18 -0.22 -5.35 -13.76
CA ASP A 18 -0.69 -4.27 -14.64
C ASP A 18 -1.59 -3.30 -13.87
N LEU A 19 -2.45 -3.82 -12.99
CA LEU A 19 -3.34 -3.00 -12.15
C LEU A 19 -2.57 -2.27 -11.05
N PHE A 20 -1.59 -2.92 -10.44
CA PHE A 20 -0.72 -2.28 -9.46
C PHE A 20 0.10 -1.15 -10.10
N SER A 21 0.69 -1.42 -11.27
CA SER A 21 1.47 -0.43 -12.03
C SER A 21 0.60 0.74 -12.51
N ALA A 22 -0.66 0.49 -12.88
CA ALA A 22 -1.61 1.55 -13.21
C ALA A 22 -1.97 2.41 -11.99
N GLY A 23 -2.17 1.80 -10.82
CA GLY A 23 -2.40 2.51 -9.56
C GLY A 23 -1.23 3.42 -9.16
N ASP A 24 0.00 2.90 -9.24
CA ASP A 24 1.21 3.68 -9.00
C ASP A 24 1.34 4.84 -10.00
N TRP A 25 1.07 4.60 -11.28
CA TRP A 25 1.12 5.66 -12.30
C TRP A 25 0.11 6.78 -12.01
N LEU A 26 -1.10 6.43 -11.56
CA LEU A 26 -2.13 7.40 -11.14
C LEU A 26 -1.70 8.18 -9.89
N TYR A 27 -1.01 7.53 -8.95
CA TYR A 27 -0.42 8.19 -7.79
C TYR A 27 0.61 9.26 -8.22
N TRP A 28 1.51 8.94 -9.14
CA TRP A 28 2.47 9.90 -9.71
C TRP A 28 1.81 11.05 -10.48
N LYS A 29 0.62 10.80 -11.04
CA LYS A 29 -0.24 11.81 -11.68
C LYS A 29 -1.06 12.66 -10.71
N CYS A 30 -0.97 12.40 -9.41
CA CYS A 30 -1.79 13.00 -8.36
C CYS A 30 -3.31 12.74 -8.51
N GLU A 31 -3.70 11.71 -9.27
CA GLU A 31 -5.09 11.29 -9.43
C GLU A 31 -5.48 10.29 -8.33
N TYR A 32 -5.41 10.75 -7.07
CA TYR A 32 -5.53 9.92 -5.87
C TYR A 32 -6.87 9.20 -5.73
N ASP A 33 -7.99 9.84 -6.09
CA ASP A 33 -9.31 9.20 -6.03
C ASP A 33 -9.41 7.99 -6.96
N LYS A 34 -8.87 8.10 -8.18
CA LYS A 34 -8.82 6.98 -9.13
C LYS A 34 -7.85 5.91 -8.66
N ALA A 35 -6.67 6.31 -8.16
CA ALA A 35 -5.70 5.36 -7.60
C ALA A 35 -6.34 4.52 -6.47
N ARG A 36 -7.12 5.14 -5.59
CA ARG A 36 -7.89 4.45 -4.53
C ARG A 36 -8.86 3.43 -5.10
N GLU A 37 -9.67 3.80 -6.10
CA GLU A 37 -10.62 2.88 -6.73
C GLU A 37 -9.91 1.67 -7.37
N HIS A 38 -8.79 1.91 -8.06
CA HIS A 38 -7.99 0.84 -8.66
C HIS A 38 -7.43 -0.11 -7.60
N PHE A 39 -6.85 0.38 -6.51
CA PHE A 39 -6.34 -0.49 -5.45
C PHE A 39 -7.47 -1.24 -4.71
N GLN A 40 -8.64 -0.62 -4.51
CA GLN A 40 -9.80 -1.32 -3.95
C GLN A 40 -10.31 -2.42 -4.88
N ALA A 41 -10.28 -2.21 -6.20
CA ALA A 41 -10.65 -3.24 -7.17
C ALA A 41 -9.66 -4.42 -7.13
N VAL A 42 -8.36 -4.15 -6.97
CA VAL A 42 -7.34 -5.20 -6.80
C VAL A 42 -7.59 -6.00 -5.51
N LEU A 43 -7.81 -5.33 -4.36
CA LEU A 43 -8.08 -6.02 -3.09
C LEU A 43 -9.36 -6.88 -3.09
N LYS A 44 -10.33 -6.58 -3.96
CA LYS A 44 -11.55 -7.40 -4.13
C LYS A 44 -11.30 -8.69 -4.92
N GLN A 45 -10.16 -8.83 -5.60
CA GLN A 45 -9.84 -10.05 -6.32
C GLN A 45 -9.48 -11.16 -5.33
N ALA A 46 -10.23 -12.26 -5.37
CA ALA A 46 -10.11 -13.38 -4.43
C ALA A 46 -8.80 -14.19 -4.55
N SER A 47 -7.99 -13.93 -5.58
CA SER A 47 -6.71 -14.62 -5.83
C SER A 47 -5.49 -13.89 -5.29
N LEU A 48 -5.66 -12.84 -4.47
CA LEU A 48 -4.53 -12.07 -3.98
C LEU A 48 -3.74 -12.84 -2.91
N SER A 49 -2.43 -12.94 -3.10
CA SER A 49 -1.53 -13.43 -2.06
C SER A 49 -1.47 -12.46 -0.88
N ALA A 50 -1.04 -12.94 0.29
CA ALA A 50 -0.86 -12.10 1.47
C ALA A 50 0.17 -10.98 1.22
N SER A 51 1.25 -11.28 0.49
CA SER A 51 2.29 -10.30 0.13
C SER A 51 1.76 -9.21 -0.80
N ASP A 52 0.96 -9.59 -1.81
CA ASP A 52 0.40 -8.61 -2.74
C ASP A 52 -0.69 -7.76 -2.07
N SER A 53 -1.47 -8.37 -1.18
CA SER A 53 -2.42 -7.65 -0.33
C SER A 53 -1.71 -6.59 0.50
N ALA A 54 -0.62 -6.98 1.17
CA ALA A 54 0.17 -6.07 2.00
C ALA A 54 0.77 -4.92 1.17
N ARG A 55 1.25 -5.20 -0.06
CA ARG A 55 1.74 -4.18 -1.00
C ARG A 55 0.62 -3.23 -1.45
N CYS A 56 -0.58 -3.75 -1.74
CA CYS A 56 -1.74 -2.92 -2.09
C CYS A 56 -2.17 -2.00 -0.93
N TYR A 57 -2.24 -2.52 0.29
CA TYR A 57 -2.54 -1.70 1.47
C TYR A 57 -1.48 -0.62 1.70
N LYS A 58 -0.20 -0.90 1.43
CA LYS A 58 0.86 0.12 1.51
C LYS A 58 0.59 1.30 0.58
N SER A 59 0.29 1.03 -0.70
CA SER A 59 -0.01 2.07 -1.68
C SER A 59 -1.31 2.81 -1.37
N MET A 60 -2.36 2.11 -0.93
CA MET A 60 -3.60 2.75 -0.48
C MET A 60 -3.38 3.67 0.73
N GLY A 61 -2.59 3.23 1.71
CA GLY A 61 -2.27 4.06 2.86
C GLY A 61 -1.55 5.34 2.46
N ALA A 62 -0.65 5.26 1.46
CA ALA A 62 0.01 6.44 0.91
C ALA A 62 -0.97 7.38 0.20
N VAL A 63 -1.87 6.83 -0.62
CA VAL A 63 -2.96 7.60 -1.27
C VAL A 63 -3.80 8.35 -0.23
N GLU A 64 -4.24 7.69 0.85
CA GLU A 64 -5.04 8.34 1.90
C GLU A 64 -4.25 9.41 2.67
N VAL A 65 -2.94 9.23 2.85
CA VAL A 65 -2.07 10.28 3.42
C VAL A 65 -2.03 11.52 2.53
N GLU A 66 -1.89 11.35 1.21
CA GLU A 66 -1.91 12.46 0.25
C GLU A 66 -3.29 13.15 0.20
N LEU A 67 -4.37 12.38 0.35
CA LEU A 67 -5.74 12.90 0.51
C LEU A 67 -6.00 13.54 1.89
N LYS A 68 -5.03 13.51 2.80
CA LYS A 68 -5.12 13.99 4.20
C LYS A 68 -6.16 13.25 5.05
N ASN A 69 -6.57 12.06 4.63
CA ASN A 69 -7.47 11.17 5.36
C ASN A 69 -6.66 10.32 6.36
N TYR A 70 -6.06 10.98 7.35
CA TYR A 70 -5.07 10.35 8.20
C TYR A 70 -5.63 9.19 9.04
N ASP A 71 -6.89 9.25 9.49
CA ASP A 71 -7.52 8.15 10.24
C ASP A 71 -7.72 6.90 9.39
N GLU A 72 -8.13 7.07 8.13
CA GLU A 72 -8.27 5.94 7.21
C GLU A 72 -6.89 5.38 6.82
N ALA A 73 -5.89 6.24 6.61
CA ALA A 73 -4.51 5.80 6.37
C ALA A 73 -3.98 4.93 7.53
N LEU A 74 -4.24 5.31 8.79
CA LEU A 74 -3.89 4.51 9.96
C LEU A 74 -4.63 3.17 9.98
N ASN A 75 -5.93 3.15 9.68
CA ASN A 75 -6.71 1.91 9.57
C ASN A 75 -6.12 0.96 8.53
N ILE A 76 -5.78 1.49 7.35
CA ILE A 76 -5.18 0.74 6.24
C ILE A 76 -3.81 0.19 6.61
N TYR A 77 -2.92 1.00 7.19
CA TYR A 77 -1.60 0.54 7.60
C TYR A 77 -1.66 -0.49 8.74
N ASN A 78 -2.61 -0.39 9.67
CA ASN A 78 -2.81 -1.43 10.69
C ASN A 78 -3.32 -2.75 10.08
N LYS A 79 -4.18 -2.71 9.05
CA LYS A 79 -4.59 -3.91 8.30
C LYS A 79 -3.42 -4.55 7.57
N GLN A 80 -2.57 -3.75 6.92
CA GLN A 80 -1.34 -4.22 6.30
C GLN A 80 -0.46 -4.96 7.31
N LEU A 81 -0.22 -4.35 8.47
CA LEU A 81 0.61 -4.94 9.53
C LEU A 81 0.02 -6.27 10.02
N GLY A 82 -1.30 -6.34 10.22
CA GLY A 82 -1.98 -7.57 10.61
C GLY A 82 -1.79 -8.71 9.61
N ILE A 83 -1.87 -8.43 8.31
CA ILE A 83 -1.63 -9.42 7.26
C ILE A 83 -0.16 -9.87 7.26
N MET A 84 0.78 -8.93 7.38
CA MET A 84 2.22 -9.25 7.41
C MET A 84 2.59 -10.13 8.61
N MET A 85 1.98 -9.88 9.77
CA MET A 85 2.23 -10.64 11.00
C MET A 85 1.52 -12.00 11.03
N ALA A 86 0.40 -12.15 10.31
CA ALA A 86 -0.36 -13.40 10.24
C ALA A 86 0.03 -14.29 9.05
N SER A 87 0.88 -13.82 8.15
CA SER A 87 1.28 -14.58 6.97
C SER A 87 2.37 -15.59 7.30
N ASP A 88 2.17 -16.85 6.86
CA ASP A 88 3.22 -17.87 6.80
C ASP A 88 4.20 -17.65 5.61
N SER A 89 3.90 -16.69 4.75
CA SER A 89 4.81 -16.24 3.68
C SER A 89 5.90 -15.35 4.28
N PRO A 90 7.12 -15.31 3.71
CA PRO A 90 8.19 -14.46 4.23
C PRO A 90 7.89 -12.97 4.00
N SER A 91 7.10 -12.38 4.89
CA SER A 91 7.13 -10.94 5.15
C SER A 91 8.54 -10.60 5.63
N THR A 92 9.25 -9.71 4.94
CA THR A 92 10.57 -9.34 5.42
C THR A 92 10.43 -8.51 6.70
N LYS A 93 11.39 -8.64 7.62
CA LYS A 93 11.47 -7.75 8.79
C LYS A 93 11.46 -6.28 8.36
N GLU A 94 12.11 -5.98 7.23
CA GLU A 94 12.18 -4.64 6.64
C GLU A 94 10.81 -4.09 6.25
N ASP A 95 9.91 -4.93 5.71
CA ASP A 95 8.54 -4.51 5.36
C ASP A 95 7.72 -4.12 6.58
N ILE A 96 7.84 -4.91 7.66
CA ILE A 96 7.15 -4.63 8.94
C ILE A 96 7.69 -3.35 9.57
N ILE A 97 9.02 -3.18 9.58
CA ILE A 97 9.68 -1.95 10.03
C ILE A 97 9.20 -0.75 9.20
N SER A 98 9.14 -0.89 7.88
CA SER A 98 8.65 0.16 6.98
C SER A 98 7.20 0.53 7.29
N CYS A 99 6.34 -0.45 7.59
CA CYS A 99 4.95 -0.22 7.99
C CYS A 99 4.86 0.59 9.30
N TYR A 100 5.64 0.25 10.33
CA TYR A 100 5.70 1.04 11.57
C TYR A 100 6.14 2.49 11.33
N LEU A 101 7.14 2.70 10.46
CA LEU A 101 7.59 4.05 10.10
C LEU A 101 6.52 4.82 9.32
N SER A 102 5.77 4.17 8.42
CA SER A 102 4.63 4.79 7.73
C SER A 102 3.54 5.23 8.70
N ILE A 103 3.21 4.41 9.70
CA ILE A 103 2.26 4.76 10.77
C ILE A 103 2.78 5.95 11.59
N GLY A 104 4.05 5.92 11.99
CA GLY A 104 4.70 7.04 12.69
C GLY A 104 4.65 8.35 11.91
N LYS A 105 4.90 8.29 10.59
CA LYS A 105 4.77 9.45 9.69
C LYS A 105 3.34 9.98 9.65
N VAL A 106 2.32 9.11 9.62
CA VAL A 106 0.91 9.56 9.62
C VAL A 106 0.57 10.28 10.93
N TYR A 107 0.99 9.75 12.07
CA TYR A 107 0.81 10.44 13.36
C TYR A 107 1.52 11.79 13.41
N TRP A 108 2.72 11.89 12.84
CA TRP A 108 3.44 13.15 12.71
C TRP A 108 2.65 14.18 11.88
N LEU A 109 2.05 13.75 10.76
CA LEU A 109 1.19 14.60 9.93
C LEU A 109 -0.11 15.01 10.63
N LYS A 110 -0.63 14.17 11.54
CA LYS A 110 -1.75 14.50 12.43
C LYS A 110 -1.38 15.44 13.58
N LEU A 111 -0.11 15.81 13.73
CA LEU A 111 0.43 16.57 14.86
C LEU A 111 0.36 15.82 16.21
N ASP A 112 0.15 14.51 16.19
CA ASP A 112 0.27 13.66 17.38
C ASP A 112 1.69 13.12 17.49
N TYR A 113 2.58 13.98 17.97
CA TYR A 113 4.00 13.67 18.08
C TYR A 113 4.29 12.57 19.09
N ASN A 114 3.45 12.41 20.12
CA ASN A 114 3.63 11.36 21.13
C ASN A 114 3.48 9.98 20.49
N GLN A 115 2.43 9.79 19.70
CA GLN A 115 2.24 8.54 18.97
C GLN A 115 3.27 8.36 17.86
N ALA A 116 3.63 9.43 17.15
CA ALA A 116 4.67 9.36 16.11
C ALA A 116 6.00 8.83 16.68
N ILE A 117 6.45 9.38 17.82
CA ILE A 117 7.67 8.93 18.51
C ILE A 117 7.54 7.47 18.95
N ALA A 118 6.41 7.09 19.56
CA ALA A 118 6.19 5.71 19.99
C ALA A 118 6.32 4.71 18.83
N TYR A 119 5.73 5.00 17.67
CA TYR A 119 5.82 4.15 16.48
C TYR A 119 7.21 4.16 15.83
N HIS A 120 7.92 5.31 15.87
CA HIS A 120 9.31 5.38 15.44
C HIS A 120 10.26 4.55 16.31
N HIS A 121 9.97 4.38 17.61
CA HIS A 121 10.76 3.50 18.50
C HIS A 121 10.40 2.02 18.34
N ARG A 122 9.14 1.69 18.04
CA ARG A 122 8.72 0.30 17.79
C ARG A 122 9.43 -0.33 16.59
N ALA A 123 9.71 0.44 15.55
CA ALA A 123 10.39 -0.04 14.35
C ALA A 123 11.78 -0.67 14.65
N PRO A 124 12.75 0.02 15.30
CA PRO A 124 14.03 -0.56 15.67
C PRO A 124 13.92 -1.61 16.79
N GLU A 125 12.93 -1.54 17.68
CA GLU A 125 12.68 -2.59 18.68
C GLU A 125 12.30 -3.91 18.02
N PHE A 126 11.38 -3.88 17.04
CA PHE A 126 11.00 -5.06 16.26
C PHE A 126 12.20 -5.63 15.50
N ALA A 127 13.03 -4.76 14.92
CA ALA A 127 14.26 -5.18 14.23
C ALA A 127 15.24 -5.92 15.15
N ARG A 128 15.29 -5.57 16.44
CA ARG A 128 16.18 -6.18 17.44
C ARG A 128 15.58 -7.41 18.12
N ALA A 129 14.26 -7.49 18.23
CA ALA A 129 13.55 -8.54 18.95
C ALA A 129 13.29 -9.82 18.13
N SER A 130 13.57 -9.78 16.82
CA SER A 130 13.32 -10.88 15.88
C SER A 130 14.61 -11.47 15.35
#